data_AF-A0A7V8Y948-F1
#
_entry.id   AF-A0A7V8Y948-F1
#
_cell.length_a   1.000
_cell.length_b   1.000
_cell.length_c   1.000
_cell.angle_alpha   90.00
_cell.angle_beta   90.00
_cell.angle_gamma   90.00
#
_symmetry.space_group_name_H-M   'P 1'
#
loop_
_entity.id
_entity.type
_entity.pdbx_description
1 polymer ?
#
loop_
_entity_poly.entity_id
_entity_poly.type
_entity_poly.pdbx_seq_one_letter_code
_entity_poly.pdbx_strand_id
1 'polypeptide(L)'
;MQGDDFHLGLYLCYELHYRSFAGVDDDWEWEPSLLAVRRRLERAFERALRDAVRVPAFPAAADMQTKLRALIAGNESPSPARRLETSPTTDRFREFMIHRSAYQLKEADPHTWTLPRLEGRAKAAMAEIQSDEYGGGRPERMHSVLFADAMAALDLDSAYGAYLDLIPGVTLATVNLMSFLGLHRRLRGAAVGHLAAFEMTSPEPNRRYASALERLGFGS
;
A
#
# COMPACT_ATOMS: atom_id res chain seq x y z
N MET A 1 11.03 11.66 -17.53
CA MET A 1 9.76 11.65 -16.78
C MET A 1 10.14 11.59 -15.31
N GLN A 2 9.99 12.70 -14.58
CA GLN A 2 10.16 12.83 -13.13
C GLN A 2 8.88 13.47 -12.60
N GLY A 3 8.55 13.30 -11.32
CA GLY A 3 7.34 13.91 -10.72
C GLY A 3 6.08 13.08 -10.93
N ASP A 4 4.93 13.76 -10.97
CA ASP A 4 3.60 13.13 -10.88
C ASP A 4 3.29 12.21 -12.05
N ASP A 5 3.53 12.64 -13.29
CA ASP A 5 3.29 11.84 -14.49
C ASP A 5 4.06 10.52 -14.50
N PHE A 6 5.27 10.51 -13.93
CA PHE A 6 6.07 9.27 -13.85
C PHE A 6 5.39 8.23 -12.96
N HIS A 7 4.94 8.65 -11.78
CA HIS A 7 4.31 7.74 -10.83
C HIS A 7 2.90 7.36 -11.27
N LEU A 8 2.17 8.27 -11.92
CA LEU A 8 0.91 7.93 -12.56
C LEU A 8 1.09 6.91 -13.67
N GLY A 9 2.02 7.13 -14.61
CA GLY A 9 2.29 6.19 -15.69
C GLY A 9 2.69 4.79 -15.19
N LEU A 10 3.50 4.72 -14.13
CA LEU A 10 3.86 3.45 -13.50
C LEU A 10 2.66 2.80 -12.78
N TYR A 11 1.82 3.58 -12.11
CA TYR A 11 0.60 3.11 -11.45
C TYR A 11 -0.35 2.49 -12.46
N LEU A 12 -0.63 3.18 -13.58
CA LEU A 12 -1.47 2.68 -14.66
C LEU A 12 -0.97 1.34 -15.20
N CYS A 13 0.35 1.16 -15.33
CA CYS A 13 0.93 -0.12 -15.77
C CYS A 13 0.73 -1.27 -14.76
N TYR A 14 0.63 -0.96 -13.47
CA TYR A 14 0.36 -1.96 -12.43
C TYR A 14 -1.11 -2.28 -12.28
N GLU A 15 -2.02 -1.33 -12.50
CA GLU A 15 -3.46 -1.56 -12.35
C GLU A 15 -4.04 -2.62 -13.27
N LEU A 16 -3.37 -2.89 -14.40
CA LEU A 16 -3.75 -3.99 -15.29
C LEU A 16 -3.56 -5.37 -14.66
N HIS A 17 -2.77 -5.49 -13.59
CA HIS A 17 -2.58 -6.72 -12.81
C HIS A 17 -3.64 -6.85 -11.70
N TYR A 18 -4.57 -5.90 -11.59
CA TYR A 18 -5.61 -5.88 -10.57
C TYR A 18 -7.01 -5.78 -11.22
N ARG A 19 -7.60 -4.58 -11.26
CA ARG A 19 -8.96 -4.33 -11.76
C ARG A 19 -9.00 -3.65 -13.13
N SER A 20 -7.84 -3.25 -13.65
CA SER A 20 -7.72 -2.48 -14.89
C SER A 20 -8.56 -1.17 -14.87
N PHE A 21 -8.85 -0.63 -16.05
CA PHE A 21 -9.66 0.57 -16.24
C PHE A 21 -10.81 0.29 -17.22
N ALA A 22 -11.89 1.07 -17.11
CA ALA A 22 -13.01 0.96 -18.02
C ALA A 22 -12.57 1.14 -19.49
N GLY A 23 -12.95 0.20 -20.35
CA GLY A 23 -12.65 0.23 -21.78
C GLY A 23 -11.23 -0.19 -22.18
N VAL A 24 -10.42 -0.68 -21.23
CA VAL A 24 -9.12 -1.31 -21.53
C VAL A 24 -9.33 -2.80 -21.72
N ASP A 25 -8.83 -3.35 -22.83
CA ASP A 25 -8.86 -4.78 -23.12
C ASP A 25 -7.94 -5.54 -22.13
N ASP A 26 -8.41 -6.67 -21.59
CA ASP A 26 -7.68 -7.48 -20.61
C ASP A 26 -6.34 -8.02 -21.16
N ASP A 27 -6.22 -8.18 -22.48
CA ASP A 27 -4.96 -8.61 -23.13
C ASP A 27 -3.83 -7.59 -22.91
N TRP A 28 -4.14 -6.33 -22.56
CA TRP A 28 -3.13 -5.34 -22.19
C TRP A 28 -2.34 -5.70 -20.92
N GLU A 29 -2.86 -6.56 -20.05
CA GLU A 29 -2.10 -7.06 -18.88
C GLU A 29 -0.73 -7.61 -19.30
N TRP A 30 -0.69 -8.28 -20.46
CA TRP A 30 0.47 -8.97 -21.01
C TRP A 30 0.97 -8.44 -22.36
N GLU A 31 0.40 -7.35 -22.87
CA GLU A 31 0.80 -6.71 -24.13
C GLU A 31 2.31 -6.36 -24.11
N PRO A 32 3.14 -6.98 -24.99
CA PRO A 32 4.59 -6.84 -24.94
C PRO A 32 5.11 -5.40 -25.01
N SER A 33 4.45 -4.55 -25.80
CA SER A 33 4.82 -3.15 -25.94
C SER A 33 4.65 -2.37 -24.63
N LEU A 34 3.58 -2.64 -23.88
CA LEU A 34 3.35 -2.02 -22.57
C LEU A 34 4.33 -2.55 -21.52
N LEU A 35 4.57 -3.86 -21.50
CA LEU A 35 5.56 -4.46 -20.60
C LEU A 35 6.97 -3.88 -20.81
N ALA A 36 7.33 -3.55 -22.06
CA ALA A 36 8.58 -2.87 -22.38
C ALA A 36 8.65 -1.45 -21.78
N VAL A 37 7.53 -0.70 -21.79
CA VAL A 37 7.41 0.61 -21.14
C VAL A 37 7.52 0.46 -19.62
N ARG A 38 6.73 -0.43 -19.00
CA ARG A 38 6.76 -0.70 -17.56
C ARG A 38 8.16 -1.03 -17.09
N ARG A 39 8.88 -1.90 -17.80
CA ARG A 39 10.27 -2.27 -17.47
C ARG A 39 11.21 -1.07 -17.43
N ARG A 40 11.03 -0.07 -18.30
CA ARG A 40 11.85 1.16 -18.31
C ARG A 40 11.55 2.02 -17.09
N LEU A 41 10.28 2.17 -16.74
CA LEU A 41 9.83 2.91 -15.54
C LEU A 41 10.31 2.22 -14.25
N GLU A 42 10.09 0.91 -14.11
CA GLU A 42 10.58 0.10 -12.99
C GLU A 42 12.07 0.24 -12.77
N ARG A 43 12.88 0.18 -13.84
CA ARG A 43 14.33 0.35 -13.76
C ARG A 43 14.72 1.73 -13.22
N ALA A 44 14.02 2.78 -13.63
CA ALA A 44 14.26 4.13 -13.13
C ALA A 44 13.83 4.25 -11.65
N PHE A 45 12.66 3.72 -11.31
CA PHE A 45 12.12 3.72 -9.96
C PHE A 45 13.04 2.95 -9.00
N GLU A 46 13.50 1.76 -9.38
CA GLU A 46 14.42 0.98 -8.55
C GLU A 46 15.74 1.68 -8.30
N ARG A 47 16.33 2.33 -9.32
CA ARG A 47 17.56 3.11 -9.13
C ARG A 47 17.33 4.22 -8.10
N ALA A 48 16.26 5.00 -8.26
CA ALA A 48 15.91 6.04 -7.31
C ALA A 48 15.71 5.51 -5.88
N LEU A 49 15.03 4.37 -5.72
CA LEU A 49 14.85 3.73 -4.40
C LEU A 49 16.19 3.30 -3.78
N ARG A 50 17.10 2.72 -4.57
CA ARG A 50 18.41 2.28 -4.09
C ARG A 50 19.34 3.45 -3.75
N ASP A 51 19.21 4.55 -4.47
CA ASP A 51 19.96 5.77 -4.19
C ASP A 51 19.43 6.48 -2.93
N ALA A 52 18.12 6.42 -2.69
CA ALA A 52 17.46 7.04 -1.54
C ALA A 52 17.56 6.22 -0.24
N VAL A 53 17.65 4.89 -0.32
CA VAL A 53 17.59 4.00 0.84
C VAL A 53 18.93 3.31 1.07
N ARG A 54 19.58 3.63 2.19
CA ARG A 54 20.76 2.90 2.66
C ARG A 54 20.34 1.61 3.37
N VAL A 55 20.61 0.47 2.75
CA VAL A 55 20.38 -0.84 3.39
C VAL A 55 21.58 -1.19 4.26
N PRO A 56 21.41 -1.32 5.59
CA PRO A 56 22.53 -1.72 6.46
C PRO A 56 22.92 -3.17 6.19
N ALA A 57 24.19 -3.50 6.42
CA ALA A 57 24.64 -4.87 6.42
C ALA A 57 24.01 -5.60 7.62
N PHE A 58 23.23 -6.65 7.34
CA PHE A 58 22.65 -7.48 8.39
C PHE A 58 23.52 -8.72 8.60
N PRO A 59 24.22 -8.87 9.73
CA PRO A 59 24.76 -10.17 10.11
C PRO A 59 23.61 -11.16 10.34
N ALA A 60 23.90 -12.45 10.18
CA ALA A 60 22.96 -13.59 10.09
C ALA A 60 21.73 -13.50 11.02
N ALA A 61 20.66 -14.20 10.61
CA ALA A 61 19.26 -14.11 11.02
C ALA A 61 18.91 -14.11 12.53
N ALA A 62 19.88 -14.23 13.44
CA ALA A 62 19.65 -13.94 14.84
C ALA A 62 19.12 -12.50 14.99
N ASP A 63 17.99 -12.40 15.69
CA ASP A 63 17.41 -11.16 16.19
C ASP A 63 16.71 -10.23 15.17
N MET A 64 16.15 -10.78 14.09
CA MET A 64 15.41 -9.99 13.08
C MET A 64 14.26 -9.17 13.68
N GLN A 65 13.54 -9.72 14.66
CA GLN A 65 12.45 -9.01 15.33
C GLN A 65 12.94 -7.75 16.05
N THR A 66 14.03 -7.85 16.82
CA THR A 66 14.61 -6.68 17.52
C THR A 66 15.16 -5.67 16.52
N LYS A 67 15.80 -6.13 15.44
CA LYS A 67 16.27 -5.24 14.37
C LYS A 67 15.12 -4.47 13.70
N LEU A 68 14.01 -5.15 13.39
CA LEU A 68 12.80 -4.48 12.85
C LEU A 68 12.23 -3.48 13.85
N ARG A 69 12.13 -3.85 15.14
CA ARG A 69 11.68 -2.92 16.20
C ARG A 69 12.59 -1.70 16.31
N ALA A 70 13.91 -1.88 16.26
CA ALA A 70 14.87 -0.78 16.29
C ALA A 70 14.73 0.14 15.09
N LEU A 71 14.53 -0.40 13.88
CA LEU A 71 14.27 0.39 12.67
C LEU A 71 12.98 1.20 12.78
N ILE A 72 11.90 0.58 13.29
CA ILE A 72 10.61 1.26 13.50
C ILE A 72 10.75 2.36 14.56
N ALA A 73 11.41 2.07 15.69
CA ALA A 73 11.58 3.01 16.79
C ALA A 73 12.49 4.20 16.42
N GLY A 74 13.45 4.01 15.52
CA GLY A 74 14.31 5.07 15.01
C GLY A 74 13.66 5.95 13.93
N ASN A 75 12.41 5.71 13.55
CA ASN A 75 11.73 6.52 12.54
C ASN A 75 11.14 7.79 13.18
N GLU A 76 11.77 8.93 12.88
CA GLU A 76 11.35 10.25 13.35
C GLU A 76 10.47 11.01 12.35
N SER A 77 10.00 10.33 11.29
CA SER A 77 9.18 10.97 10.25
C SER A 77 7.89 11.55 10.83
N PRO A 78 7.40 12.68 10.29
CA PRO A 78 6.11 13.23 10.67
C PRO A 78 4.99 12.18 10.56
N SER A 79 4.14 12.10 11.59
CA SER A 79 3.04 11.15 11.64
C SER A 79 1.72 11.80 11.21
N PRO A 80 1.13 11.40 10.07
CA PRO A 80 -0.22 11.84 9.68
C PRO A 80 -1.27 11.51 10.75
N ALA A 81 -1.16 10.34 11.37
CA ALA A 81 -2.03 9.91 12.47
C ALA A 81 -1.99 10.87 13.66
N ARG A 82 -0.79 11.24 14.12
CA ARG A 82 -0.66 12.22 15.19
C ARG A 82 -1.25 13.57 14.78
N ARG A 83 -1.05 14.00 13.53
CA ARG A 83 -1.58 15.28 13.06
C ARG A 83 -3.11 15.30 13.01
N LEU A 84 -3.72 14.27 12.43
CA LEU A 84 -5.17 14.12 12.37
C LEU A 84 -5.80 13.97 13.76
N GLU A 85 -5.11 13.33 14.69
CA GLU A 85 -5.55 13.26 16.08
C GLU A 85 -5.52 14.63 16.77
N THR A 86 -4.43 15.38 16.63
CA THR A 86 -4.27 16.67 17.33
C THR A 86 -5.13 17.81 16.79
N SER A 87 -5.52 17.77 15.52
CA SER A 87 -6.31 18.82 14.89
C SER A 87 -7.23 18.23 13.82
N PRO A 88 -8.24 17.45 14.24
CA PRO A 88 -9.15 16.76 13.34
C PRO A 88 -10.10 17.76 12.68
N THR A 89 -10.32 17.58 11.39
CA THR A 89 -11.40 18.23 10.63
C THR A 89 -11.88 17.25 9.58
N THR A 90 -13.18 17.26 9.26
CA THR A 90 -13.74 16.39 8.21
C THR A 90 -12.99 16.53 6.89
N ASP A 91 -12.64 17.75 6.46
CA ASP A 91 -11.95 17.97 5.18
C ASP A 91 -10.54 17.36 5.15
N ARG A 92 -9.78 17.43 6.25
CA ARG A 92 -8.48 16.74 6.36
C ARG A 92 -8.63 15.22 6.34
N PHE A 93 -9.69 14.68 6.93
CA PHE A 93 -9.96 13.24 6.84
C PHE A 93 -10.36 12.85 5.42
N ARG A 94 -11.15 13.68 4.72
CA ARG A 94 -11.47 13.47 3.31
C ARG A 94 -10.21 13.47 2.43
N GLU A 95 -9.35 14.47 2.58
CA GLU A 95 -8.05 14.53 1.90
C GLU A 95 -7.20 13.29 2.20
N PHE A 96 -7.07 12.92 3.47
CA PHE A 96 -6.33 11.72 3.86
C PHE A 96 -6.89 10.45 3.21
N MET A 97 -8.21 10.27 3.19
CA MET A 97 -8.84 9.10 2.57
C MET A 97 -8.65 9.08 1.05
N ILE A 98 -8.74 10.23 0.39
CA ILE A 98 -8.42 10.36 -1.05
C ILE A 98 -7.00 9.86 -1.32
N HIS A 99 -6.00 10.34 -0.57
CA HIS A 99 -4.61 9.90 -0.72
C HIS A 99 -4.43 8.39 -0.49
N ARG A 100 -5.19 7.81 0.45
CA ARG A 100 -5.08 6.38 0.79
C ARG A 100 -5.87 5.47 -0.16
N SER A 101 -6.86 6.00 -0.88
CA SER A 101 -7.80 5.24 -1.70
C SER A 101 -7.12 4.38 -2.77
N ALA A 102 -6.07 4.89 -3.44
CA ALA A 102 -5.35 4.16 -4.49
C ALA A 102 -4.71 2.85 -4.02
N TYR A 103 -4.44 2.71 -2.72
CA TYR A 103 -3.95 1.46 -2.13
C TYR A 103 -5.02 0.76 -1.29
N GLN A 104 -5.73 1.46 -0.39
CA GLN A 104 -6.65 0.81 0.54
C GLN A 104 -7.85 0.14 -0.14
N LEU A 105 -8.33 0.65 -1.29
CA LEU A 105 -9.40 -0.01 -2.05
C LEU A 105 -8.97 -1.33 -2.72
N LYS A 106 -7.68 -1.66 -2.67
CA LYS A 106 -7.09 -2.96 -3.04
C LYS A 106 -6.11 -3.48 -1.97
N GLU A 107 -6.38 -3.14 -0.71
CA GLU A 107 -5.50 -3.54 0.39
C GLU A 107 -5.24 -5.04 0.35
N ALA A 108 -4.00 -5.42 0.67
CA ALA A 108 -3.44 -6.77 0.60
C ALA A 108 -3.16 -7.35 -0.81
N ASP A 109 -3.80 -6.89 -1.89
CA ASP A 109 -3.57 -7.44 -3.24
C ASP A 109 -2.10 -7.39 -3.69
N PRO A 110 -1.36 -6.26 -3.50
CA PRO A 110 0.06 -6.22 -3.83
C PRO A 110 0.90 -7.23 -3.06
N HIS A 111 0.56 -7.49 -1.79
CA HIS A 111 1.25 -8.48 -0.96
C HIS A 111 0.96 -9.90 -1.42
N THR A 112 -0.28 -10.21 -1.84
CA THR A 112 -0.70 -11.56 -2.27
C THR A 112 0.16 -12.11 -3.40
N TRP A 113 0.67 -11.26 -4.30
CA TRP A 113 1.65 -11.67 -5.31
C TRP A 113 2.86 -12.40 -4.69
N THR A 114 3.29 -12.02 -3.49
CA THR A 114 4.44 -12.64 -2.82
C THR A 114 4.17 -14.09 -2.39
N LEU A 115 2.91 -14.46 -2.13
CA LEU A 115 2.55 -15.75 -1.52
C LEU A 115 2.96 -16.97 -2.38
N PRO A 116 2.77 -17.01 -3.71
CA PRO A 116 3.31 -18.07 -4.57
C PRO A 116 4.83 -18.21 -4.53
N ARG A 117 5.56 -17.19 -4.08
CA ARG A 117 7.03 -17.12 -4.10
C ARG A 117 7.68 -17.48 -2.76
N LEU A 118 6.85 -17.80 -1.76
CA LEU A 118 7.27 -18.26 -0.44
C LEU A 118 7.00 -19.75 -0.27
N GLU A 119 7.70 -20.34 0.70
CA GLU A 119 7.59 -21.75 1.07
C GLU A 119 7.61 -21.89 2.60
N GLY A 120 7.15 -23.04 3.10
CA GLY A 120 7.19 -23.41 4.52
C GLY A 120 6.49 -22.41 5.44
N ARG A 121 7.07 -22.19 6.64
CA ARG A 121 6.49 -21.34 7.70
C ARG A 121 6.19 -19.92 7.24
N ALA A 122 7.04 -19.32 6.42
CA ALA A 122 6.83 -17.96 5.93
C ALA A 122 5.59 -17.86 5.03
N LYS A 123 5.36 -18.87 4.18
CA LYS A 123 4.15 -18.94 3.34
C LYS A 123 2.90 -19.09 4.18
N ALA A 124 2.93 -20.00 5.16
CA ALA A 124 1.79 -20.25 6.05
C ALA A 124 1.41 -18.99 6.84
N ALA A 125 2.39 -18.32 7.46
CA ALA A 125 2.15 -17.08 8.20
C ALA A 125 1.63 -15.94 7.30
N MET A 126 2.19 -15.81 6.08
CA MET A 126 1.68 -14.81 5.14
C MET A 126 0.25 -15.13 4.70
N ALA A 127 -0.08 -16.40 4.44
CA ALA A 127 -1.44 -16.79 4.06
C ALA A 127 -2.46 -16.50 5.17
N GLU A 128 -2.08 -16.71 6.43
CA GLU A 128 -2.90 -16.37 7.60
C GLU A 128 -3.19 -14.87 7.68
N ILE A 129 -2.15 -14.03 7.54
CA ILE A 129 -2.30 -12.56 7.52
C ILE A 129 -3.20 -12.13 6.35
N GLN A 130 -2.92 -12.59 5.13
CA GLN A 130 -3.72 -12.22 3.96
C GLN A 130 -5.17 -12.69 4.09
N SER A 131 -5.43 -13.83 4.74
CA SER A 131 -6.80 -14.29 4.98
C SER A 131 -7.56 -13.33 5.88
N ASP A 132 -6.93 -12.71 6.88
CA ASP A 132 -7.54 -11.72 7.75
C ASP A 132 -7.85 -10.43 6.99
N GLU A 133 -6.89 -9.93 6.20
CA GLU A 133 -7.06 -8.77 5.31
C GLU A 133 -8.22 -8.93 4.32
N TYR A 134 -8.43 -10.17 3.83
CA TYR A 134 -9.56 -10.56 2.98
C TYR A 134 -10.82 -10.96 3.77
N GLY A 135 -10.93 -10.56 5.04
CA GLY A 135 -12.12 -10.70 5.86
C GLY A 135 -12.41 -12.14 6.33
N GLY A 136 -11.46 -13.06 6.22
CA GLY A 136 -11.63 -14.45 6.65
C GLY A 136 -12.73 -15.20 5.89
N GLY A 137 -12.95 -14.86 4.62
CA GLY A 137 -14.02 -15.40 3.79
C GLY A 137 -15.36 -14.69 3.94
N ARG A 138 -15.40 -13.55 4.64
CA ARG A 138 -16.57 -12.69 4.79
C ARG A 138 -16.34 -11.38 4.02
N PRO A 139 -16.97 -11.20 2.84
CA PRO A 139 -16.72 -10.02 2.00
C PRO A 139 -16.92 -8.69 2.71
N GLU A 140 -17.92 -8.60 3.60
CA GLU A 140 -18.22 -7.41 4.39
C GLU A 140 -17.14 -7.05 5.43
N ARG A 141 -16.19 -7.95 5.67
CA ARG A 141 -15.06 -7.74 6.58
C ARG A 141 -13.74 -7.49 5.87
N MET A 142 -13.71 -7.53 4.54
CA MET A 142 -12.51 -7.20 3.79
C MET A 142 -12.09 -5.77 4.11
N HIS A 143 -10.80 -5.55 4.40
CA HIS A 143 -10.33 -4.23 4.79
C HIS A 143 -10.58 -3.16 3.70
N SER A 144 -10.51 -3.56 2.43
CA SER A 144 -10.87 -2.69 1.31
C SER A 144 -12.34 -2.29 1.28
N VAL A 145 -13.25 -3.16 1.74
CA VAL A 145 -14.69 -2.86 1.87
C VAL A 145 -14.93 -1.95 3.07
N LEU A 146 -14.33 -2.24 4.22
CA LEU A 146 -14.42 -1.38 5.41
C LEU A 146 -13.88 0.03 5.13
N PHE A 147 -12.81 0.14 4.33
CA PHE A 147 -12.29 1.42 3.88
C PHE A 147 -13.26 2.15 2.94
N ALA A 148 -13.90 1.43 2.01
CA ALA A 148 -14.92 1.98 1.13
C ALA A 148 -16.15 2.50 1.90
N ASP A 149 -16.59 1.78 2.93
CA ASP A 149 -17.68 2.20 3.81
C ASP A 149 -17.31 3.46 4.60
N ALA A 150 -16.08 3.54 5.10
CA ALA A 150 -15.57 4.74 5.77
C ALA A 150 -15.49 5.95 4.82
N MET A 151 -15.15 5.74 3.54
CA MET A 151 -15.17 6.80 2.52
C MET A 151 -16.59 7.31 2.31
N ALA A 152 -17.55 6.40 2.12
CA ALA A 152 -18.96 6.75 1.93
C ALA A 152 -19.53 7.51 3.14
N ALA A 153 -19.17 7.10 4.37
CA ALA A 153 -19.57 7.80 5.59
C ALA A 153 -19.03 9.25 5.66
N LEU A 154 -17.95 9.55 4.94
CA LEU A 154 -17.37 10.89 4.81
C LEU A 154 -17.82 11.62 3.53
N ASP A 155 -18.89 11.15 2.87
CA ASP A 155 -19.43 11.68 1.62
C ASP A 155 -18.43 11.62 0.45
N LEU A 156 -17.55 10.62 0.42
CA LEU A 156 -16.64 10.37 -0.69
C LEU A 156 -17.14 9.24 -1.61
N ASP A 157 -16.80 9.34 -2.88
CA ASP A 157 -16.97 8.27 -3.88
C ASP A 157 -15.94 7.17 -3.63
N SER A 158 -16.40 6.00 -3.20
CA SER A 158 -15.54 4.84 -2.93
C SER A 158 -15.25 3.99 -4.17
N ALA A 159 -15.68 4.42 -5.36
CA ALA A 159 -15.36 3.73 -6.60
C ALA A 159 -13.84 3.65 -6.83
N TYR A 160 -13.41 2.51 -7.35
CA TYR A 160 -11.99 2.22 -7.56
C TYR A 160 -11.36 3.21 -8.55
N GLY A 161 -10.39 3.99 -8.07
CA GLY A 161 -9.70 5.00 -8.89
C GLY A 161 -10.45 6.32 -9.07
N ALA A 162 -11.56 6.56 -8.35
CA ALA A 162 -12.40 7.77 -8.48
C ALA A 162 -11.64 9.10 -8.30
N TYR A 163 -10.54 9.08 -7.53
CA TYR A 163 -9.75 10.27 -7.20
C TYR A 163 -8.32 10.21 -7.72
N LEU A 164 -8.02 9.35 -8.69
CA LEU A 164 -6.64 9.15 -9.16
C LEU A 164 -5.99 10.44 -9.66
N ASP A 165 -6.77 11.35 -10.25
CA ASP A 165 -6.36 12.67 -10.73
C ASP A 165 -6.02 13.66 -9.61
N LEU A 166 -6.46 13.41 -8.38
CA LEU A 166 -6.16 14.24 -7.22
C LEU A 166 -4.96 13.74 -6.40
N ILE A 167 -4.44 12.54 -6.68
CA ILE A 167 -3.38 11.91 -5.89
C ILE A 167 -2.01 12.29 -6.46
N PRO A 168 -1.14 12.96 -5.68
CA PRO A 168 0.17 13.36 -6.17
C PRO A 168 1.10 12.16 -6.34
N GLY A 169 2.13 12.32 -7.17
CA GLY A 169 3.09 11.28 -7.52
C GLY A 169 3.82 10.71 -6.30
N VAL A 170 4.09 11.53 -5.28
CA VAL A 170 4.70 11.05 -4.03
C VAL A 170 3.83 10.04 -3.29
N THR A 171 2.51 10.18 -3.35
CA THR A 171 1.57 9.21 -2.76
C THR A 171 1.51 7.96 -3.64
N LEU A 172 1.37 8.12 -4.96
CA LEU A 172 1.42 7.01 -5.92
C LEU A 172 2.75 6.24 -5.84
N ALA A 173 3.86 6.87 -5.49
CA ALA A 173 5.15 6.21 -5.29
C ALA A 173 5.07 5.12 -4.20
N THR A 174 4.31 5.34 -3.14
CA THR A 174 4.14 4.36 -2.06
C THR A 174 3.28 3.16 -2.53
N VAL A 175 2.28 3.41 -3.37
CA VAL A 175 1.44 2.39 -3.99
C VAL A 175 2.26 1.55 -4.99
N ASN A 176 2.99 2.25 -5.87
CA ASN A 176 3.87 1.65 -6.88
C ASN A 176 4.97 0.79 -6.26
N LEU A 177 5.50 1.19 -5.10
CA LEU A 177 6.47 0.39 -4.35
C LEU A 177 5.90 -0.99 -4.05
N MET A 178 4.66 -1.07 -3.57
CA MET A 178 4.08 -2.35 -3.19
C MET A 178 3.85 -3.29 -4.38
N SER A 179 3.31 -2.79 -5.49
CA SER A 179 3.18 -3.59 -6.72
C SER A 179 4.54 -4.00 -7.29
N PHE A 180 5.54 -3.13 -7.25
CA PHE A 180 6.91 -3.45 -7.66
C PHE A 180 7.53 -4.58 -6.83
N LEU A 181 7.43 -4.49 -5.50
CA LEU A 181 7.94 -5.54 -4.60
C LEU A 181 7.18 -6.85 -4.82
N GLY A 182 5.86 -6.77 -4.93
CA GLY A 182 4.96 -7.90 -5.13
C GLY A 182 5.21 -8.63 -6.44
N LEU A 183 5.37 -7.94 -7.58
CA LEU A 183 5.51 -8.57 -8.90
C LEU A 183 6.92 -9.11 -9.19
N HIS A 184 7.95 -8.71 -8.44
CA HIS A 184 9.33 -9.09 -8.70
C HIS A 184 9.85 -10.14 -7.70
N ARG A 185 9.99 -11.41 -8.13
CA ARG A 185 10.44 -12.53 -7.27
C ARG A 185 11.76 -12.29 -6.53
N ARG A 186 12.69 -11.55 -7.15
CA ARG A 186 13.97 -11.19 -6.53
C ARG A 186 13.82 -10.27 -5.32
N LEU A 187 12.68 -9.58 -5.20
CA LEU A 187 12.35 -8.62 -4.15
C LEU A 187 11.42 -9.20 -3.08
N ARG A 188 11.11 -10.51 -3.11
CA ARG A 188 10.21 -11.15 -2.13
C ARG A 188 10.59 -10.88 -0.67
N GLY A 189 11.89 -10.78 -0.36
CA GLY A 189 12.36 -10.44 0.99
C GLY A 189 12.02 -9.01 1.41
N ALA A 190 12.05 -8.06 0.47
CA ALA A 190 11.61 -6.69 0.69
C ALA A 190 10.08 -6.61 0.83
N ALA A 191 9.32 -7.38 0.05
CA ALA A 191 7.86 -7.48 0.21
C ALA A 191 7.47 -8.02 1.61
N VAL A 192 8.11 -9.11 2.05
CA VAL A 192 7.90 -9.67 3.40
C VAL A 192 8.35 -8.72 4.50
N GLY A 193 9.50 -8.06 4.33
CA GLY A 193 9.99 -7.06 5.28
C GLY A 193 9.07 -5.84 5.39
N HIS A 194 8.52 -5.38 4.27
CA HIS A 194 7.51 -4.33 4.25
C HIS A 194 6.25 -4.76 4.99
N LEU A 195 5.71 -5.95 4.70
CA LEU A 195 4.54 -6.48 5.43
C LEU A 195 4.79 -6.54 6.92
N ALA A 196 5.92 -7.12 7.34
CA ALA A 196 6.27 -7.21 8.75
C ALA A 196 6.32 -5.82 9.43
N ALA A 197 6.94 -4.83 8.79
CA ALA A 197 6.97 -3.47 9.32
C ALA A 197 5.58 -2.81 9.36
N PHE A 198 4.76 -3.01 8.32
CA PHE A 198 3.40 -2.52 8.24
C PHE A 198 2.54 -3.10 9.37
N GLU A 199 2.50 -4.42 9.52
CA GLU A 199 1.75 -5.10 10.59
C GLU A 199 2.20 -4.71 12.00
N MET A 200 3.51 -4.54 12.19
CA MET A 200 4.04 -4.12 13.49
C MET A 200 3.68 -2.67 13.86
N THR A 201 3.21 -1.86 12.91
CA THR A 201 2.96 -0.43 13.10
C THR A 201 1.53 0.01 12.84
N SER A 202 0.69 -0.80 12.20
CA SER A 202 -0.68 -0.45 11.82
C SER A 202 -1.67 -0.22 12.99
N PRO A 203 -1.59 -0.89 14.17
CA PRO A 203 -2.64 -0.77 15.18
C PRO A 203 -2.74 0.62 15.82
N GLU A 204 -1.61 1.27 16.07
CA GLU A 204 -1.56 2.56 16.80
C GLU A 204 -2.08 3.74 15.95
N PRO A 205 -1.64 3.93 14.68
CA PRO A 205 -2.23 4.92 13.77
C PRO A 205 -3.73 4.73 13.57
N ASN A 206 -4.20 3.48 13.38
CA ASN A 206 -5.62 3.21 13.16
C ASN A 206 -6.47 3.58 14.38
N ARG A 207 -5.99 3.31 15.61
CA ARG A 207 -6.66 3.77 16.83
C ARG A 207 -6.76 5.30 16.89
N ARG A 208 -5.69 6.01 16.53
CA ARG A 208 -5.68 7.48 16.50
C ARG A 208 -6.67 8.05 15.49
N TYR A 209 -6.76 7.44 14.29
CA TYR A 209 -7.75 7.84 13.29
C TYR A 209 -9.18 7.62 13.79
N ALA A 210 -9.48 6.43 14.35
CA ALA A 210 -10.80 6.09 14.88
C ALA A 210 -11.22 7.08 15.99
N SER A 211 -10.38 7.29 17.01
CA SER A 211 -10.69 8.24 18.09
C SER A 211 -10.84 9.68 17.61
N ALA A 212 -10.16 10.06 16.53
CA ALA A 212 -10.30 11.38 15.92
C ALA A 212 -11.60 11.53 15.12
N LEU A 213 -12.03 10.48 14.41
CA LEU A 213 -13.30 10.43 13.70
C LEU A 213 -14.50 10.40 14.66
N GLU A 214 -14.40 9.68 15.79
CA GLU A 214 -15.40 9.70 16.86
C GLU A 214 -15.63 11.12 17.40
N ARG A 215 -14.55 11.89 17.59
CA ARG A 215 -14.63 13.30 18.01
C ARG A 215 -15.29 14.21 16.96
N LEU A 216 -15.30 13.79 15.70
CA LEU A 216 -15.99 14.49 14.61
C LEU A 216 -17.43 14.01 14.41
N GLY A 217 -17.90 13.04 15.20
CA GLY A 217 -19.27 12.51 15.14
C GLY A 217 -19.47 11.30 14.22
N PHE A 218 -18.40 10.63 13.78
CA PHE A 218 -18.48 9.39 13.00
C PHE A 218 -18.33 8.15 13.90
N GLY A 219 -18.82 6.99 13.46
CA GLY A 219 -18.60 5.71 14.14
C GLY A 219 -19.59 5.34 15.25
N SER A 220 -20.81 5.91 15.23
CA SER A 220 -21.95 5.48 16.06
C SER A 220 -22.64 4.23 15.53
#